data_AF-A0AAE0HHC9-F1
#
_entry.id   AF-A0AAE0HHC9-F1
#
_cell.length_a   1.000
_cell.length_b   1.000
_cell.length_c   1.000
_cell.angle_alpha   90.00
_cell.angle_beta   90.00
_cell.angle_gamma   90.00
#
_symmetry.space_group_name_H-M   'P 1'
#
loop_
_entity.id
_entity.type
_entity.pdbx_description
1 polymer ?
#
loop_
_entity_poly.entity_id
_entity_poly.type
_entity_poly.pdbx_seq_one_letter_code
_entity_poly.pdbx_strand_id
1 'polypeptide(L)'
;MRPTLLLALAGLSHLARAAINWDVYEYGVVPTFQWSRSFPDDGTDPGGFQVLCRHAATFAARMYKLKDLGEAPPSGLAPWRGGIEKFLRQREYVGSWDGVDHKGLERELVVMEWGDVPEGVRAWIEEQQRDESEANEKRWLFAVFDKPKAEGEGENGGREGGKVPEAAGAGGGKIVVFPAGAIYEILPLWVAKGSGCERDLNNLAKYKPQAGEDHTVLAWPVDHTKPQRDIGKRDITFKIEALSVVETDEGKRARQMWEKMHRTIKRNERRQQREEREKAKKDIKKEWVRDEL
;
A
#
# COMPACT_ATOMS: atom_id res chain seq x y z
N MET A 1 18.73 8.26 -60.57
CA MET A 1 19.95 7.86 -59.84
C MET A 1 20.12 8.78 -58.65
N ARG A 2 20.33 8.22 -57.45
CA ARG A 2 20.65 8.85 -56.15
C ARG A 2 19.49 9.56 -55.40
N PRO A 3 19.49 9.59 -54.05
CA PRO A 3 18.85 8.55 -53.25
C PRO A 3 17.98 9.09 -52.07
N THR A 4 17.20 8.18 -51.48
CA THR A 4 16.88 8.01 -50.06
C THR A 4 16.87 9.24 -49.13
N LEU A 5 15.68 9.55 -48.59
CA LEU A 5 15.55 10.13 -47.24
C LEU A 5 14.41 9.43 -46.50
N LEU A 6 14.80 8.41 -45.73
CA LEU A 6 14.09 7.94 -44.55
C LEU A 6 14.05 9.08 -43.53
N LEU A 7 12.93 9.29 -42.84
CA LEU A 7 12.96 9.31 -41.39
C LEU A 7 11.56 9.04 -40.82
N ALA A 8 11.51 8.02 -39.98
CA ALA A 8 10.34 7.57 -39.24
C ALA A 8 9.88 8.64 -38.24
N LEU A 9 8.62 9.06 -38.36
CA LEU A 9 7.87 9.71 -37.29
C LEU A 9 6.95 8.66 -36.66
N ALA A 10 7.55 7.69 -35.98
CA ALA A 10 6.86 6.75 -35.12
C ALA A 10 7.62 6.69 -33.80
N GLY A 11 7.31 7.63 -32.92
CA GLY A 11 7.95 7.71 -31.62
C GLY A 11 7.70 9.07 -31.02
N LEU A 12 6.63 9.16 -30.22
CA LEU A 12 6.43 10.08 -29.08
C LEU A 12 4.96 10.02 -28.67
N SER A 13 4.56 8.92 -28.05
CA SER A 13 3.34 8.89 -27.23
C SER A 13 3.50 7.91 -26.07
N HIS A 14 4.64 7.96 -25.37
CA HIS A 14 4.66 7.64 -23.95
C HIS A 14 4.44 8.94 -23.18
N LEU A 15 3.24 9.48 -23.29
CA LEU A 15 2.73 10.35 -22.24
C LEU A 15 2.58 9.46 -21.01
N ALA A 16 3.48 9.64 -20.04
CA ALA A 16 3.31 9.14 -18.70
C ALA A 16 1.93 9.63 -18.21
N ARG A 17 0.96 8.72 -18.21
CA ARG A 17 -0.27 8.89 -17.45
C ARG A 17 0.17 8.84 -15.99
N ALA A 18 0.51 9.99 -15.42
CA ALA A 18 0.13 10.25 -14.04
C ALA A 18 -1.41 10.26 -14.06
N ALA A 19 -1.99 9.06 -14.04
CA ALA A 19 -3.42 8.93 -13.91
C ALA A 19 -3.75 9.52 -12.54
N ILE A 20 -4.43 10.67 -12.54
CA ILE A 20 -5.14 11.13 -11.35
C ILE A 20 -6.02 9.94 -10.96
N ASN A 21 -5.70 9.27 -9.87
CA ASN A 21 -6.52 8.19 -9.38
C ASN A 21 -7.79 8.84 -8.81
N TRP A 22 -8.84 8.92 -9.65
CA TRP A 22 -10.12 9.50 -9.27
C TRP A 22 -10.73 8.84 -8.04
N ASP A 23 -10.40 7.57 -7.78
CA ASP A 23 -10.88 6.81 -6.62
C ASP A 23 -10.43 7.47 -5.30
N VAL A 24 -9.26 8.12 -5.28
CA VAL A 24 -8.75 8.87 -4.11
C VAL A 24 -9.64 10.06 -3.77
N TYR A 25 -10.18 10.75 -4.79
CA TYR A 25 -11.06 11.90 -4.61
C TYR A 25 -12.50 11.49 -4.28
N GLU A 26 -12.98 10.40 -4.87
CA GLU A 26 -14.36 9.95 -4.70
C GLU A 26 -14.58 9.25 -3.36
N TYR A 27 -13.68 8.35 -2.96
CA TYR A 27 -13.87 7.49 -1.79
C TYR A 27 -13.06 7.95 -0.57
N GLY A 28 -11.96 8.67 -0.80
CA GLY A 28 -11.02 9.09 0.23
C GLY A 28 -10.04 7.99 0.63
N VAL A 29 -8.92 8.42 1.22
CA VAL A 29 -7.87 7.55 1.76
C VAL A 29 -8.16 7.25 3.23
N VAL A 30 -7.90 6.02 3.66
CA VAL A 30 -8.08 5.65 5.08
C VAL A 30 -7.15 6.48 5.98
N PRO A 31 -7.62 6.97 7.14
CA PRO A 31 -6.82 7.88 7.97
C PRO A 31 -5.49 7.29 8.47
N THR A 32 -5.41 5.97 8.54
CA THR A 32 -4.22 5.22 8.98
C THR A 32 -3.19 5.03 7.87
N PHE A 33 -3.51 5.38 6.61
CA PHE A 33 -2.59 5.22 5.49
C PHE A 33 -1.56 6.35 5.47
N GLN A 34 -0.35 6.01 5.89
CA GLN A 34 0.80 6.93 5.98
C GLN A 34 1.82 6.75 4.85
N TRP A 35 1.53 5.82 3.93
CA TRP A 35 2.47 5.37 2.93
C TRP A 35 2.42 6.28 1.71
N SER A 36 3.58 6.82 1.33
CA SER A 36 3.70 7.67 0.14
C SER A 36 5.06 7.42 -0.51
N ARG A 37 5.08 7.41 -1.84
CA ARG A 37 6.33 7.22 -2.57
C ARG A 37 7.21 8.44 -2.34
N SER A 38 8.39 8.24 -1.72
CA SER A 38 9.28 9.34 -1.36
C SER A 38 10.01 9.97 -2.55
N PHE A 39 10.12 9.24 -3.68
CA PHE A 39 10.90 9.65 -4.84
C PHE A 39 10.14 9.43 -6.15
N PRO A 40 10.37 10.26 -7.18
CA PRO A 40 9.74 10.11 -8.50
C PRO A 40 10.20 8.82 -9.21
N ASP A 41 9.38 8.35 -10.15
CA ASP A 41 9.60 7.11 -10.91
C ASP A 41 10.51 7.27 -12.13
N ASP A 42 11.36 8.30 -12.12
CA ASP A 42 12.19 8.63 -13.28
C ASP A 42 13.49 7.80 -13.32
N GLY A 43 13.61 6.81 -12.42
CA GLY A 43 14.80 5.96 -12.25
C GLY A 43 16.03 6.69 -11.70
N THR A 44 15.96 8.01 -11.57
CA THR A 44 16.99 8.85 -10.96
C THR A 44 17.17 8.52 -9.49
N ASP A 45 18.42 8.51 -9.05
CA ASP A 45 18.70 8.29 -7.64
C ASP A 45 18.03 9.36 -6.77
N PRO A 46 17.54 8.96 -5.59
CA PRO A 46 16.88 9.86 -4.66
C PRO A 46 17.80 11.02 -4.31
N GLY A 47 17.45 12.23 -4.77
CA GLY A 47 18.25 13.42 -4.52
C GLY A 47 18.49 13.62 -3.02
N GLY A 48 19.75 13.76 -2.63
CA GLY A 48 20.15 13.91 -1.22
C GLY A 48 20.32 12.60 -0.45
N PHE A 49 20.08 11.43 -1.07
CA PHE A 49 20.28 10.12 -0.45
C PHE A 49 21.22 9.25 -1.29
N GLN A 50 22.10 8.52 -0.61
CA GLN A 50 22.90 7.48 -1.21
C GLN A 50 22.12 6.17 -1.13
N VAL A 51 21.88 5.54 -2.28
CA VAL A 51 21.28 4.21 -2.36
C VAL A 51 22.35 3.16 -2.12
N LEU A 52 22.26 2.45 -1.00
CA LEU A 52 23.14 1.33 -0.69
C LEU A 52 22.72 0.06 -1.42
N CYS A 53 21.41 -0.11 -1.58
CA CYS A 53 20.83 -1.28 -2.23
C CYS A 53 19.49 -0.91 -2.87
N ARG A 54 19.23 -1.50 -4.04
CA ARG A 54 17.96 -1.44 -4.77
C ARG A 54 17.61 -2.85 -5.22
N HIS A 55 16.43 -3.33 -4.87
CA HIS A 55 15.94 -4.62 -5.34
C HIS A 55 14.45 -4.56 -5.60
N ALA A 56 13.99 -5.26 -6.64
CA ALA A 56 12.59 -5.33 -6.98
C ALA A 56 12.21 -6.74 -7.41
N ALA A 57 11.01 -7.17 -7.04
CA ALA A 57 10.46 -8.45 -7.44
C ALA A 57 9.00 -8.30 -7.85
N THR A 58 8.54 -9.20 -8.71
CA THR A 58 7.16 -9.22 -9.23
C THR A 58 6.46 -10.48 -8.76
N PHE A 59 5.21 -10.32 -8.34
CA PHE A 59 4.39 -11.37 -7.77
C PHE A 59 3.08 -11.50 -8.54
N ALA A 60 2.60 -12.73 -8.68
CA ALA A 60 1.30 -13.04 -9.23
C ALA A 60 0.31 -13.26 -8.08
N ALA A 61 -0.89 -12.72 -8.22
CA ALA A 61 -1.97 -12.89 -7.25
C ALA A 61 -3.32 -12.83 -7.95
N ARG A 62 -4.40 -12.99 -7.19
CA ARG A 62 -5.76 -12.75 -7.65
C ARG A 62 -6.42 -11.66 -6.82
N MET A 63 -7.24 -10.84 -7.46
CA MET A 63 -7.96 -9.77 -6.79
C MET A 63 -9.47 -9.98 -6.88
N TYR A 64 -10.10 -10.01 -5.71
CA TYR A 64 -11.54 -10.16 -5.53
C TYR A 64 -12.10 -8.92 -4.84
N LYS A 65 -13.41 -8.71 -4.96
CA LYS A 65 -14.17 -7.73 -4.20
C LYS A 65 -15.04 -8.47 -3.18
N LEU A 66 -15.49 -7.77 -2.14
CA LEU A 66 -16.37 -8.39 -1.14
C LEU A 66 -17.68 -8.91 -1.73
N LYS A 67 -18.21 -8.30 -2.80
CA LYS A 67 -19.36 -8.88 -3.54
C LYS A 67 -19.09 -10.26 -4.15
N ASP A 68 -17.85 -10.55 -4.51
CA ASP A 68 -17.48 -11.80 -5.16
C ASP A 68 -17.39 -12.97 -4.13
N LEU A 69 -17.51 -12.71 -2.82
CA LEU A 69 -17.42 -13.75 -1.79
C LEU A 69 -18.53 -14.80 -1.87
N GLY A 70 -19.68 -14.47 -2.45
CA GLY A 70 -20.80 -15.40 -2.62
C GLY A 70 -20.65 -16.36 -3.80
N GLU A 71 -19.74 -16.07 -4.74
CA GLU A 71 -19.58 -16.85 -5.96
C GLU A 71 -18.62 -18.03 -5.77
N ALA A 72 -18.85 -19.10 -6.53
CA ALA A 72 -17.96 -20.26 -6.53
C ALA A 72 -16.60 -19.91 -7.19
N PRO A 73 -15.50 -20.57 -6.78
CA PRO A 73 -14.24 -20.47 -7.50
C PRO A 73 -14.41 -20.92 -8.97
N PRO A 74 -13.75 -20.29 -9.95
CA PRO A 74 -12.65 -19.31 -9.80
C PRO A 74 -13.10 -17.84 -9.71
N SER A 75 -14.38 -17.53 -9.95
CA SER A 75 -14.88 -16.14 -10.01
C SER A 75 -15.07 -15.51 -8.63
N GLY A 76 -15.26 -16.34 -7.58
CA GLY A 76 -15.39 -15.93 -6.19
C GLY A 76 -14.67 -16.82 -5.17
N LEU A 77 -15.02 -16.62 -3.90
CA LEU A 77 -14.35 -17.23 -2.73
C LEU A 77 -15.34 -17.92 -1.77
N ALA A 78 -16.47 -18.45 -2.28
CA ALA A 78 -17.52 -19.05 -1.46
C ALA A 78 -17.05 -20.02 -0.36
N PRO A 79 -16.09 -20.95 -0.61
CA PRO A 79 -15.62 -21.88 0.43
C PRO A 79 -14.99 -21.20 1.65
N TRP A 80 -14.39 -20.01 1.46
CA TRP A 80 -13.69 -19.27 2.52
C TRP A 80 -14.51 -18.10 3.07
N ARG A 81 -15.71 -17.86 2.52
CA ARG A 81 -16.55 -16.69 2.84
C ARG A 81 -16.72 -16.46 4.33
N GLY A 82 -17.12 -17.49 5.08
CA GLY A 82 -17.36 -17.36 6.53
C GLY A 82 -16.11 -16.96 7.31
N GLY A 83 -14.96 -17.52 6.94
CA GLY A 83 -13.66 -17.17 7.52
C GLY A 83 -13.23 -15.75 7.18
N ILE A 84 -13.36 -15.35 5.92
CA ILE A 84 -13.02 -14.00 5.44
C ILE A 84 -13.91 -12.94 6.09
N GLU A 85 -15.23 -13.14 6.15
CA GLU A 85 -16.15 -12.19 6.79
C GLU A 85 -15.85 -12.03 8.28
N LYS A 86 -15.57 -13.14 8.99
CA LYS A 86 -15.19 -13.09 10.41
C LYS A 86 -13.86 -12.33 10.60
N PHE A 87 -12.87 -12.62 9.77
CA PHE A 87 -11.56 -12.00 9.81
C PHE A 87 -11.64 -10.47 9.62
N LEU A 88 -12.42 -10.01 8.63
CA LEU A 88 -12.57 -8.60 8.31
C LEU A 88 -13.42 -7.83 9.31
N ARG A 89 -14.43 -8.46 9.94
CA ARG A 89 -15.27 -7.79 10.96
C ARG A 89 -14.48 -7.38 12.21
N GLN A 90 -13.42 -8.11 12.52
CA GLN A 90 -12.60 -7.85 13.71
C GLN A 90 -11.55 -6.75 13.51
N ARG A 91 -11.35 -6.28 12.26
CA ARG A 91 -10.21 -5.45 11.87
C ARG A 91 -10.66 -4.23 11.09
N GLU A 92 -9.90 -3.14 11.22
CA GLU A 92 -10.10 -1.98 10.37
C GLU A 92 -9.55 -2.27 8.96
N TYR A 93 -10.28 -1.83 7.94
CA TYR A 93 -9.85 -2.00 6.55
C TYR A 93 -8.76 -0.98 6.23
N VAL A 94 -7.60 -1.45 5.80
CA VAL A 94 -6.39 -0.63 5.57
C VAL A 94 -6.27 -0.05 4.16
N GLY A 95 -7.33 -0.15 3.36
CA GLY A 95 -7.37 0.42 2.02
C GLY A 95 -6.88 -0.52 0.91
N SER A 96 -7.05 -0.06 -0.33
CA SER A 96 -6.47 -0.64 -1.54
C SER A 96 -4.96 -0.31 -1.67
N TRP A 97 -4.37 -0.48 -2.85
CA TRP A 97 -2.97 -0.11 -3.12
C TRP A 97 -2.66 1.35 -2.78
N ASP A 98 -3.59 2.27 -3.05
CA ASP A 98 -3.43 3.69 -2.74
C ASP A 98 -4.06 4.08 -1.38
N GLY A 99 -4.37 3.10 -0.54
CA GLY A 99 -5.02 3.33 0.75
C GLY A 99 -6.50 3.74 0.65
N VAL A 100 -7.14 3.54 -0.50
CA VAL A 100 -8.53 3.95 -0.72
C VAL A 100 -9.50 2.94 -0.10
N ASP A 101 -10.51 3.42 0.64
CA ASP A 101 -11.64 2.58 1.10
C ASP A 101 -12.87 2.77 0.20
N HIS A 102 -13.06 1.87 -0.75
CA HIS A 102 -14.25 1.82 -1.61
C HIS A 102 -15.56 1.52 -0.85
N LYS A 103 -15.46 1.16 0.44
CA LYS A 103 -16.56 0.83 1.36
C LYS A 103 -17.43 -0.35 0.90
N GLY A 104 -18.13 -0.93 1.88
CA GLY A 104 -19.13 -1.97 1.64
C GLY A 104 -18.60 -3.13 0.79
N LEU A 105 -19.37 -3.51 -0.23
CA LEU A 105 -19.10 -4.65 -1.09
C LEU A 105 -18.01 -4.41 -2.17
N GLU A 106 -17.57 -3.16 -2.33
CA GLU A 106 -16.57 -2.78 -3.33
C GLU A 106 -15.12 -2.83 -2.80
N ARG A 107 -14.94 -3.11 -1.50
CA ARG A 107 -13.62 -3.36 -0.90
C ARG A 107 -12.92 -4.52 -1.59
N GLU A 108 -11.62 -4.37 -1.76
CA GLU A 108 -10.78 -5.28 -2.53
C GLU A 108 -9.97 -6.19 -1.60
N LEU A 109 -9.83 -7.43 -2.02
CA LEU A 109 -9.05 -8.47 -1.36
C LEU A 109 -8.08 -9.07 -2.36
N VAL A 110 -6.84 -9.21 -1.94
CA VAL A 110 -5.80 -9.93 -2.67
C VAL A 110 -5.71 -11.34 -2.09
N VAL A 111 -5.66 -12.32 -2.99
CA VAL A 111 -5.53 -13.74 -2.67
C VAL A 111 -4.30 -14.28 -3.36
N MET A 112 -3.45 -14.97 -2.61
CA MET A 112 -2.26 -15.64 -3.12
C MET A 112 -2.21 -17.08 -2.63
N GLU A 113 -1.61 -17.95 -3.45
CA GLU A 113 -1.21 -19.29 -3.00
C GLU A 113 -0.11 -19.15 -1.96
N TRP A 114 -0.19 -19.91 -0.87
CA TRP A 114 0.82 -19.84 0.19
C TRP A 114 2.23 -20.19 -0.33
N GLY A 115 2.33 -21.05 -1.35
CA GLY A 115 3.60 -21.37 -2.00
C GLY A 115 4.25 -20.20 -2.74
N ASP A 116 3.45 -19.26 -3.24
CA ASP A 116 3.90 -18.09 -4.01
C ASP A 116 4.29 -16.91 -3.11
N VAL A 117 3.98 -16.99 -1.81
CA VAL A 117 4.35 -15.99 -0.81
C VAL A 117 5.83 -16.17 -0.41
N PRO A 118 6.64 -15.08 -0.45
CA PRO A 118 8.03 -15.13 -0.02
C PRO A 118 8.20 -15.70 1.40
N GLU A 119 9.27 -16.47 1.60
CA GLU A 119 9.54 -17.15 2.88
C GLU A 119 9.62 -16.18 4.08
N GLY A 120 10.26 -15.01 3.89
CA GLY A 120 10.32 -13.98 4.94
C GLY A 120 8.95 -13.46 5.35
N VAL A 121 8.03 -13.32 4.39
CA VAL A 121 6.64 -12.93 4.65
C VAL A 121 5.89 -14.05 5.36
N ARG A 122 6.05 -15.29 4.93
CA ARG A 122 5.42 -16.46 5.58
C ARG A 122 5.85 -16.61 7.03
N ALA A 123 7.15 -16.55 7.30
CA ALA A 123 7.70 -16.62 8.65
C ALA A 123 7.18 -15.48 9.53
N TRP A 124 7.09 -14.27 8.98
CA TRP A 124 6.52 -13.13 9.71
C TRP A 124 5.04 -13.34 10.04
N ILE A 125 4.22 -13.82 9.08
CA ILE A 125 2.80 -14.10 9.31
C ILE A 125 2.63 -15.16 10.40
N GLU A 126 3.39 -16.25 10.35
CA GLU A 126 3.36 -17.31 11.35
C GLU A 126 3.74 -16.79 12.74
N GLU A 127 4.75 -15.91 12.84
CA GLU A 127 5.14 -15.28 14.11
C GLU A 127 4.04 -14.38 14.67
N GLN A 128 3.38 -13.57 13.81
CA GLN A 128 2.25 -12.74 14.26
C GLN A 128 1.03 -13.56 14.70
N GLN A 129 0.82 -14.74 14.12
CA GLN A 129 -0.26 -15.63 14.50
C GLN A 129 0.00 -16.37 15.82
N ARG A 130 1.27 -16.52 16.24
CA ARG A 130 1.64 -17.12 17.53
C ARG A 130 1.44 -16.18 18.71
N ASP A 131 1.48 -14.89 18.47
CA ASP A 131 1.27 -13.87 19.50
C ASP A 131 -0.23 -13.62 19.68
N GLU A 132 -0.82 -14.29 20.68
CA GLU A 132 -2.24 -14.19 21.05
C GLU A 132 -2.58 -12.91 21.83
N SER A 133 -1.69 -11.93 21.91
CA SER A 133 -2.02 -10.67 22.59
C SER A 133 -3.14 -9.93 21.88
N GLU A 134 -4.11 -9.37 22.63
CA GLU A 134 -5.24 -8.59 22.06
C GLU A 134 -4.77 -7.40 21.19
N ALA A 135 -3.56 -6.91 21.46
CA ALA A 135 -2.91 -5.87 20.68
C ALA A 135 -2.47 -6.38 19.30
N ASN A 136 -2.07 -7.64 19.16
CA ASN A 136 -1.63 -8.21 17.89
C ASN A 136 -2.80 -8.73 17.06
N GLU A 137 -3.84 -9.30 17.68
CA GLU A 137 -5.04 -9.78 16.97
C GLU A 137 -5.70 -8.70 16.10
N LYS A 138 -5.65 -7.44 16.54
CA LYS A 138 -6.22 -6.29 15.83
C LYS A 138 -5.27 -5.66 14.80
N ARG A 139 -4.00 -6.08 14.76
CA ARG A 139 -2.93 -5.42 14.00
C ARG A 139 -2.48 -6.19 12.76
N TRP A 140 -2.46 -7.52 12.77
CA TRP A 140 -2.04 -8.26 11.58
C TRP A 140 -3.21 -8.48 10.60
N LEU A 141 -2.88 -8.43 9.30
CA LEU A 141 -3.83 -8.19 8.20
C LEU A 141 -3.86 -9.31 7.13
N PHE A 142 -3.24 -10.46 7.44
CA PHE A 142 -3.05 -11.60 6.52
C PHE A 142 -3.73 -12.88 6.99
N ALA A 143 -4.94 -13.15 6.52
CA ALA A 143 -5.64 -14.40 6.86
C ALA A 143 -5.08 -15.58 6.07
N VAL A 144 -4.77 -16.68 6.75
CA VAL A 144 -4.33 -17.93 6.11
C VAL A 144 -5.44 -18.95 6.23
N PHE A 145 -5.84 -19.55 5.10
CA PHE A 145 -6.88 -20.57 5.05
C PHE A 145 -6.38 -21.83 4.35
N ASP A 146 -6.83 -22.98 4.82
CA ASP A 146 -6.63 -24.25 4.13
C ASP A 146 -7.57 -24.32 2.91
N LYS A 147 -7.10 -24.91 1.81
CA LYS A 147 -7.99 -25.22 0.69
C LYS A 147 -8.96 -26.34 1.08
N PRO A 148 -10.24 -26.25 0.66
CA PRO A 148 -11.13 -27.37 0.81
C PRO A 148 -10.53 -28.57 0.06
N LYS A 149 -10.53 -29.73 0.71
CA LYS A 149 -10.16 -30.98 0.03
C LYS A 149 -11.17 -31.17 -1.11
N ALA A 150 -10.69 -31.50 -2.31
CA ALA A 150 -11.58 -31.79 -3.44
C ALA A 150 -12.54 -32.93 -3.00
N GLU A 151 -13.84 -32.64 -3.00
CA GLU A 151 -14.85 -33.60 -2.54
C GLU A 151 -14.85 -34.84 -3.45
N GLY A 152 -14.33 -35.92 -2.89
CA GLY A 152 -14.48 -37.30 -3.36
C GLY A 152 -14.82 -38.27 -2.23
N GLU A 153 -15.13 -37.77 -1.03
CA GLU A 153 -15.70 -38.55 0.08
C GLU A 153 -16.74 -37.66 0.76
N GLY A 154 -18.02 -37.93 0.49
CA GLY A 154 -19.12 -37.09 0.93
C GLY A 154 -19.49 -37.30 2.38
N GLU A 155 -20.29 -36.38 2.91
CA GLU A 155 -21.51 -36.77 3.62
C GLU A 155 -22.50 -35.62 3.70
N ASN A 156 -23.76 -35.99 3.59
CA ASN A 156 -24.96 -35.18 3.73
C ASN A 156 -25.00 -34.35 5.03
N GLY A 157 -25.76 -33.25 4.96
CA GLY A 157 -26.62 -32.86 6.08
C GLY A 157 -26.23 -31.54 6.74
N GLY A 158 -27.09 -30.54 6.54
CA GLY A 158 -27.02 -29.29 7.30
C GLY A 158 -27.15 -29.52 8.81
N ARG A 159 -26.40 -28.72 9.57
CA ARG A 159 -26.79 -28.30 10.91
C ARG A 159 -26.05 -27.01 11.28
N GLU A 160 -26.82 -26.01 11.68
CA GLU A 160 -26.35 -24.86 12.45
C GLU A 160 -25.64 -25.34 13.73
N GLY A 161 -24.58 -24.61 14.09
CA GLY A 161 -23.86 -24.74 15.36
C GLY A 161 -22.57 -25.53 15.23
N GLY A 162 -21.43 -24.83 15.21
CA GLY A 162 -20.15 -25.51 15.26
C GLY A 162 -18.96 -24.55 15.27
N LYS A 163 -18.13 -24.72 16.30
CA LYS A 163 -16.74 -24.25 16.44
C LYS A 163 -16.06 -23.88 15.11
N VAL A 164 -15.33 -22.76 15.17
CA VAL A 164 -14.23 -22.46 14.23
C VAL A 164 -13.39 -23.74 14.09
N PRO A 165 -13.26 -24.33 12.90
CA PRO A 165 -12.37 -25.46 12.72
C PRO A 165 -10.95 -24.93 12.85
N GLU A 166 -10.35 -25.23 14.00
CA GLU A 166 -8.92 -25.28 14.19
C GLU A 166 -8.34 -26.37 13.28
N ALA A 167 -7.29 -25.99 12.55
CA ALA A 167 -6.37 -26.79 11.76
C ALA A 167 -6.52 -28.33 11.82
N ALA A 168 -6.97 -28.94 10.71
CA ALA A 168 -6.71 -30.34 10.41
C ALA A 168 -6.82 -30.63 8.91
N GLY A 169 -5.69 -30.60 8.20
CA GLY A 169 -5.65 -30.88 6.76
C GLY A 169 -4.25 -31.07 6.20
N ALA A 170 -3.52 -32.09 6.66
CA ALA A 170 -2.33 -32.58 5.96
C ALA A 170 -2.71 -32.99 4.52
N GLY A 171 -2.17 -32.27 3.52
CA GLY A 171 -2.28 -32.61 2.09
C GLY A 171 -2.91 -31.56 1.16
N GLY A 172 -3.43 -30.43 1.66
CA GLY A 172 -4.03 -29.39 0.82
C GLY A 172 -3.20 -28.10 0.82
N GLY A 173 -2.99 -27.48 -0.35
CA GLY A 173 -2.35 -26.15 -0.42
C GLY A 173 -3.10 -25.12 0.44
N LYS A 174 -2.37 -24.14 0.97
CA LYS A 174 -2.96 -23.01 1.73
C LYS A 174 -3.10 -21.80 0.83
N ILE A 175 -4.04 -20.92 1.15
CA ILE A 175 -4.15 -19.59 0.55
C ILE A 175 -3.94 -18.53 1.63
N VAL A 176 -3.41 -17.38 1.22
CA VAL A 176 -3.40 -16.17 2.05
C VAL A 176 -4.34 -15.13 1.43
N VAL A 177 -5.09 -14.44 2.28
CA VAL A 177 -6.05 -13.40 1.91
C VAL A 177 -5.73 -12.15 2.71
N PHE A 178 -5.58 -11.02 2.02
CA PHE A 178 -5.24 -9.74 2.66
C PHE A 178 -5.79 -8.55 1.85
N PRO A 179 -6.17 -7.43 2.49
CA PRO A 179 -6.39 -6.17 1.80
C PRO A 179 -5.10 -5.69 1.13
N ALA A 180 -5.16 -5.07 -0.04
CA ALA A 180 -3.93 -4.63 -0.74
C ALA A 180 -3.07 -3.67 0.12
N GLY A 181 -3.69 -2.78 0.91
CA GLY A 181 -2.97 -1.89 1.83
C GLY A 181 -2.20 -2.61 2.95
N ALA A 182 -2.49 -3.89 3.22
CA ALA A 182 -1.87 -4.65 4.30
C ALA A 182 -0.37 -4.93 4.08
N ILE A 183 0.05 -5.01 2.82
CA ILE A 183 1.44 -5.32 2.50
C ILE A 183 2.39 -4.22 2.94
N TYR A 184 1.89 -2.97 3.04
CA TYR A 184 2.72 -1.81 3.34
C TYR A 184 3.45 -1.92 4.66
N GLU A 185 2.95 -2.67 5.64
CA GLU A 185 3.64 -2.88 6.92
C GLU A 185 4.87 -3.77 6.81
N ILE A 186 4.99 -4.57 5.74
CA ILE A 186 6.02 -5.61 5.59
C ILE A 186 6.65 -5.66 4.19
N LEU A 187 6.48 -4.64 3.35
CA LEU A 187 6.98 -4.60 1.96
C LEU A 187 8.43 -5.05 1.79
N PRO A 188 9.39 -4.66 2.65
CA PRO A 188 10.77 -5.11 2.51
C PRO A 188 10.94 -6.63 2.55
N LEU A 189 10.13 -7.34 3.34
CA LEU A 189 10.20 -8.81 3.46
C LEU A 189 9.80 -9.52 2.17
N TRP A 190 8.97 -8.88 1.34
CA TRP A 190 8.57 -9.45 0.05
C TRP A 190 9.74 -9.59 -0.90
N VAL A 191 10.66 -8.63 -0.87
CA VAL A 191 11.79 -8.53 -1.81
C VAL A 191 13.14 -8.75 -1.14
N ALA A 192 13.17 -9.12 0.14
CA ALA A 192 14.42 -9.32 0.86
C ALA A 192 15.24 -10.45 0.26
N LYS A 193 14.64 -11.63 0.06
CA LYS A 193 15.33 -12.83 -0.42
C LYS A 193 15.90 -12.64 -1.82
N GLY A 194 17.17 -12.96 -2.01
CA GLY A 194 17.88 -12.77 -3.28
C GLY A 194 18.38 -11.35 -3.51
N SER A 195 18.14 -10.43 -2.56
CA SER A 195 18.76 -9.11 -2.58
C SER A 195 20.20 -9.19 -2.04
N GLY A 196 21.11 -8.37 -2.56
CA GLY A 196 22.45 -8.20 -1.98
C GLY A 196 22.46 -7.56 -0.59
N CYS A 197 21.29 -7.23 -0.03
CA CYS A 197 21.09 -6.50 1.22
C CYS A 197 20.01 -7.13 2.11
N GLU A 198 19.86 -8.46 2.05
CA GLU A 198 18.90 -9.24 2.85
C GLU A 198 18.86 -8.83 4.33
N ARG A 199 20.03 -8.60 4.93
CA ARG A 199 20.14 -8.21 6.34
C ARG A 199 19.41 -6.90 6.67
N ASP A 200 19.46 -5.94 5.76
CA ASP A 200 18.80 -4.66 5.96
C ASP A 200 17.31 -4.73 5.61
N LEU A 201 16.94 -5.41 4.51
CA LEU A 201 15.55 -5.56 4.11
C LEU A 201 14.74 -6.44 5.08
N ASN A 202 15.36 -7.42 5.75
CA ASN A 202 14.70 -8.21 6.78
C ASN A 202 14.50 -7.44 8.10
N ASN A 203 15.12 -6.27 8.27
CA ASN A 203 15.03 -5.48 9.48
C ASN A 203 13.92 -4.43 9.39
N LEU A 204 12.70 -4.82 9.79
CA LEU A 204 11.54 -3.94 9.83
C LEU A 204 11.69 -2.73 10.78
N ALA A 205 12.62 -2.76 11.75
CA ALA A 205 12.84 -1.60 12.63
C ALA A 205 13.45 -0.39 11.88
N LYS A 206 14.12 -0.64 10.75
CA LYS A 206 14.66 0.41 9.87
C LYS A 206 13.67 0.84 8.79
N TYR A 207 12.58 0.09 8.62
CA TYR A 207 11.59 0.34 7.59
C TYR A 207 10.67 1.48 8.00
N LYS A 208 10.54 2.50 7.14
CA LYS A 208 9.74 3.69 7.40
C LYS A 208 8.93 4.10 6.17
N PRO A 209 7.79 4.80 6.36
CA PRO A 209 7.00 5.32 5.24
C PRO A 209 7.70 6.39 4.40
N GLN A 210 8.64 7.12 5.01
CA GLN A 210 9.37 8.21 4.36
C GLN A 210 10.86 8.15 4.70
N ALA A 211 11.69 8.63 3.78
CA ALA A 211 13.14 8.72 3.96
C ALA A 211 13.48 9.58 5.18
N GLY A 212 14.32 9.05 6.07
CA GLY A 212 14.73 9.72 7.31
C GLY A 212 16.22 10.07 7.35
N GLU A 213 16.65 10.64 8.49
CA GLU A 213 18.02 11.15 8.69
C GLU A 213 19.10 10.06 8.72
N ASP A 214 18.72 8.85 9.13
CA ASP A 214 19.62 7.70 9.31
C ASP A 214 19.45 6.66 8.19
N HIS A 215 20.22 5.57 8.29
CA HIS A 215 20.01 4.38 7.47
C HIS A 215 18.56 3.91 7.56
N THR A 216 17.83 4.13 6.47
CA THR A 216 16.40 3.88 6.36
C THR A 216 16.15 2.88 5.24
N VAL A 217 15.23 1.95 5.49
CA VAL A 217 14.70 1.06 4.47
C VAL A 217 13.38 1.64 3.99
N LEU A 218 13.21 1.69 2.68
CA LEU A 218 12.00 2.18 2.02
C LEU A 218 11.53 1.10 1.06
N ALA A 219 10.22 0.97 0.91
CA ALA A 219 9.65 0.05 -0.06
C ALA A 219 8.26 0.53 -0.48
N TRP A 220 7.89 0.24 -1.72
CA TRP A 220 6.58 0.57 -2.28
C TRP A 220 6.23 -0.39 -3.42
N PRO A 221 4.94 -0.61 -3.69
CA PRO A 221 4.48 -1.14 -4.96
C PRO A 221 4.83 -0.14 -6.08
N VAL A 222 5.54 -0.59 -7.10
CA VAL A 222 5.92 0.22 -8.28
C VAL A 222 4.86 0.14 -9.36
N ASP A 223 4.33 -1.05 -9.57
CA ASP A 223 3.35 -1.32 -10.62
C ASP A 223 2.38 -2.40 -10.14
N HIS A 224 1.12 -2.30 -10.57
CA HIS A 224 0.14 -3.35 -10.40
C HIS A 224 -0.90 -3.33 -11.53
N THR A 225 -1.26 -4.51 -12.03
CA THR A 225 -2.31 -4.64 -13.05
C THR A 225 -3.70 -4.72 -12.40
N LYS A 226 -4.71 -4.08 -13.01
CA LYS A 226 -6.11 -4.26 -12.60
C LYS A 226 -6.66 -5.61 -13.10
N PRO A 227 -7.51 -6.32 -12.32
CA PRO A 227 -8.12 -7.57 -12.75
C PRO A 227 -9.08 -7.34 -13.92
N GLN A 228 -9.03 -8.19 -14.95
CA GLN A 228 -9.93 -8.13 -16.11
C GLN A 228 -11.28 -8.80 -15.80
N ARG A 229 -12.07 -8.12 -14.97
CA ARG A 229 -13.36 -8.61 -14.47
C ARG A 229 -14.36 -8.91 -15.58
N ASP A 230 -14.36 -8.12 -16.65
CA ASP A 230 -15.30 -8.26 -17.78
C ASP A 230 -15.12 -9.60 -18.53
N ILE A 231 -13.93 -10.19 -18.44
CA ILE A 231 -13.57 -11.47 -19.07
C ILE A 231 -13.54 -12.60 -18.03
N GLY A 232 -13.96 -12.33 -16.79
CA GLY A 232 -13.95 -13.28 -15.68
C GLY A 232 -12.56 -13.60 -15.13
N LYS A 233 -11.51 -12.89 -15.57
CA LYS A 233 -10.13 -13.09 -15.08
C LYS A 233 -9.89 -12.22 -13.85
N ARG A 234 -9.44 -12.86 -12.77
CA ARG A 234 -9.12 -12.21 -11.50
C ARG A 234 -7.63 -12.04 -11.26
N ASP A 235 -6.80 -12.51 -12.19
CA ASP A 235 -5.35 -12.47 -12.06
C ASP A 235 -4.83 -11.04 -12.09
N ILE A 236 -3.91 -10.76 -11.17
CA ILE A 236 -3.16 -9.52 -11.09
C ILE A 236 -1.68 -9.86 -10.96
N THR A 237 -0.85 -8.93 -11.42
CA THR A 237 0.58 -8.91 -11.12
C THR A 237 0.88 -7.61 -10.41
N PHE A 238 1.75 -7.66 -9.41
CA PHE A 238 2.24 -6.47 -8.74
C PHE A 238 3.75 -6.57 -8.52
N LYS A 239 4.43 -5.44 -8.70
CA LYS A 239 5.87 -5.31 -8.55
C LYS A 239 6.14 -4.47 -7.30
N ILE A 240 6.96 -5.01 -6.41
CA ILE A 240 7.45 -4.29 -5.23
C ILE A 240 8.91 -3.94 -5.47
N GLU A 241 9.29 -2.73 -5.06
CA GLU A 241 10.67 -2.30 -4.98
C GLU A 241 11.00 -1.90 -3.55
N ALA A 242 12.18 -2.27 -3.09
CA ALA A 242 12.75 -1.81 -1.83
C ALA A 242 14.15 -1.26 -2.03
N LEU A 243 14.46 -0.25 -1.21
CA LEU A 243 15.71 0.47 -1.19
C LEU A 243 16.22 0.55 0.24
N SER A 244 17.53 0.37 0.40
CA SER A 244 18.26 0.80 1.59
C SER A 244 18.98 2.09 1.24
N VAL A 245 18.67 3.15 1.99
CA VAL A 245 19.19 4.50 1.74
C VAL A 245 19.82 5.11 2.97
N VAL A 246 20.80 5.99 2.75
CA VAL A 246 21.44 6.82 3.78
C VAL A 246 21.44 8.26 3.31
N GLU A 247 21.08 9.21 4.18
CA GLU A 247 21.13 10.64 3.85
C GLU A 247 22.58 11.06 3.57
N THR A 248 22.82 11.71 2.42
CA THR A 248 24.12 12.29 2.09
C THR A 248 24.33 13.60 2.85
N ASP A 249 25.59 14.02 3.03
CA ASP A 249 25.90 15.31 3.63
C ASP A 249 25.26 16.49 2.87
N GLU A 250 25.15 16.38 1.55
CA GLU A 250 24.48 17.37 0.72
C GLU A 250 22.97 17.39 0.95
N GLY A 251 22.33 16.21 0.99
CA GLY A 251 20.91 16.06 1.34
C GLY A 251 20.60 16.65 2.72
N LYS A 252 21.45 16.36 3.70
CA LYS A 252 21.34 16.90 5.05
C LYS A 252 21.42 18.42 5.08
N ARG A 253 22.37 19.02 4.35
CA ARG A 253 22.49 20.48 4.23
C ARG A 253 21.26 21.10 3.54
N ALA A 254 20.79 20.49 2.46
CA ALA A 254 19.62 20.94 1.72
C ALA A 254 18.37 20.90 2.58
N ARG A 255 18.13 19.81 3.32
CA ARG A 255 17.02 19.67 4.26
C ARG A 255 17.09 20.71 5.38
N GLN A 256 18.24 20.88 6.02
CA GLN A 256 18.42 21.90 7.05
C GLN A 256 18.19 23.32 6.53
N MET A 257 18.64 23.62 5.31
CA MET A 257 18.38 24.90 4.66
C MET A 257 16.88 25.08 4.41
N TRP A 258 16.21 24.07 3.86
CA TRP A 258 14.78 24.08 3.57
C TRP A 258 13.93 24.25 4.84
N GLU A 259 14.26 23.54 5.92
CA GLU A 259 13.61 23.67 7.23
C GLU A 259 13.78 25.08 7.80
N LYS A 260 14.99 25.64 7.76
CA LYS A 260 15.26 27.02 8.21
C LYS A 260 14.46 28.02 7.37
N MET A 261 14.42 27.84 6.06
CA MET A 261 13.64 28.67 5.13
C MET A 261 12.14 28.59 5.45
N HIS A 262 11.58 27.38 5.60
CA HIS A 262 10.17 27.18 5.94
C HIS A 262 9.78 27.77 7.29
N ARG A 263 10.66 27.65 8.30
CA ARG A 263 10.45 28.31 9.60
C ARG A 263 10.41 29.83 9.45
N THR A 264 11.26 30.41 8.61
CA THR A 264 11.27 31.85 8.31
C THR A 264 10.03 32.28 7.54
N ILE A 265 9.63 31.55 6.50
CA ILE A 265 8.41 31.81 5.72
C ILE A 265 7.18 31.79 6.64
N LYS A 266 7.00 30.74 7.44
CA LYS A 266 5.88 30.65 8.40
C LYS A 266 5.88 31.80 9.42
N ARG A 267 7.05 32.27 9.85
CA ARG A 267 7.14 33.44 10.75
C ARG A 267 6.73 34.72 10.04
N ASN A 268 7.14 34.91 8.79
CA ASN A 268 6.80 36.07 7.97
C ASN A 268 5.30 36.08 7.63
N GLU A 269 4.72 34.95 7.23
CA GLU A 269 3.27 34.81 6.99
C GLU A 269 2.46 35.15 8.26
N ARG A 270 2.87 34.63 9.42
CA ARG A 270 2.22 34.97 10.70
C ARG A 270 2.32 36.46 11.03
N ARG A 271 3.43 37.10 10.67
CA ARG A 271 3.63 38.55 10.86
C ARG A 271 2.72 39.35 9.93
N GLN A 272 2.69 39.01 8.64
CA GLN A 272 1.80 39.64 7.65
C GLN A 272 0.33 39.49 8.05
N GLN A 273 -0.11 38.30 8.44
CA GLN A 273 -1.48 38.08 8.92
C GLN A 273 -1.83 38.93 10.16
N ARG A 274 -0.86 39.20 11.05
CA ARG A 274 -1.08 40.08 12.21
C ARG A 274 -1.22 41.54 11.78
N GLU A 275 -0.33 42.00 10.90
CA GLU A 275 -0.35 43.37 10.36
C GLU A 275 -1.66 43.63 9.57
N GLU A 276 -2.12 42.66 8.78
CA GLU A 276 -3.41 42.71 8.08
C GLU A 276 -4.60 42.78 9.05
N ARG A 277 -4.61 41.96 10.10
CA ARG A 277 -5.66 42.00 11.14
C ARG A 277 -5.68 43.33 11.88
N GLU A 278 -4.52 43.91 12.18
CA GLU A 278 -4.46 45.23 12.80
C GLU A 278 -4.93 46.34 11.87
N LYS A 279 -4.57 46.26 10.58
CA LYS A 279 -5.05 47.20 9.57
C LYS A 279 -6.56 47.12 9.40
N ALA A 280 -7.12 45.91 9.28
CA ALA A 280 -8.56 45.69 9.21
C ALA A 280 -9.30 46.24 10.44
N LYS A 281 -8.75 46.03 11.66
CA LYS A 281 -9.30 46.63 12.88
C LYS A 281 -9.28 48.16 12.84
N LYS A 282 -8.19 48.77 12.34
CA LYS A 282 -8.08 50.23 12.19
C LYS A 282 -9.07 50.76 11.16
N ASP A 283 -9.27 50.05 10.05
CA ASP A 283 -10.19 50.44 8.98
C ASP A 283 -11.65 50.35 9.46
N ILE A 284 -12.05 49.26 10.15
CA ILE A 284 -13.37 49.13 10.79
C ILE A 284 -13.61 50.28 11.78
N LYS A 285 -12.61 50.60 12.63
CA LYS A 285 -12.73 51.69 13.59
C LYS A 285 -12.91 53.06 12.91
N LYS A 286 -12.23 53.29 11.78
CA LYS A 286 -12.39 54.54 11.01
C LYS A 286 -13.76 54.64 10.33
N GLU A 287 -14.27 53.52 9.82
CA GLU A 287 -15.60 53.46 9.22
C GLU A 287 -16.69 53.76 10.26
N TRP A 288 -16.59 53.16 11.45
CA TRP A 288 -17.49 53.42 12.58
C TRP A 288 -17.50 54.90 13.00
N VAL A 289 -16.33 55.54 13.08
CA VAL A 289 -16.22 56.97 13.42
C VAL A 289 -16.81 57.88 12.32
N ARG A 290 -16.85 57.43 11.06
CA ARG A 290 -17.41 58.20 9.95
C ARG A 290 -18.94 58.14 9.93
N ASP A 291 -19.53 57.03 10.37
CA ASP A 291 -21.00 56.86 10.41
C ASP A 291 -21.65 57.54 11.63
N GLU A 292 -20.86 57.97 12.64
CA GLU A 292 -21.33 58.71 13.82
C GLU A 292 -21.31 60.26 13.67
N LEU A 293 -20.80 60.78 12.55
CA LEU A 293 -20.71 62.23 12.23
C LEU A 293 -21.76 62.64 11.19
#